data_AF-A0A818SJT4-F1
#
_entry.id   AF-A0A818SJT4-F1
#
_cell.length_a   1.000
_cell.length_b   1.000
_cell.length_c   1.000
_cell.angle_alpha   90.00
_cell.angle_beta   90.00
_cell.angle_gamma   90.00
#
_symmetry.space_group_name_H-M   'P 1'
#
loop_
_entity.id
_entity.type
_entity.pdbx_description
1 polymer ?
#
loop_
_entity_poly.entity_id
_entity_poly.type
_entity_poly.pdbx_seq_one_letter_code
_entity_poly.pdbx_strand_id
1 'polypeptide(L)'
;MCDRPFTLANSDEIVDITAFNYGEKYFDKMIRDRQRTPMQWTSQEANAGFTSSTVKPFLPLSDTWHELNVEQQQNALRSHLKLFQQLVKLRQQAPFYGGYQKKVIATKELYAFIRWLDTNIYLIVININKKGHDPIINDFTKLLKCQNKELFGEVIARSCNILDDSLIGKEGNQINLNNLILQSSEAIVLKLLTYPSNILFCQQ
;
A
#
# COMPACT_ATOMS: atom_id res chain seq x y z
N MET A 1 6.12 -7.15 -3.24
CA MET A 1 6.42 -7.91 -2.01
C MET A 1 6.68 -9.40 -2.29
N CYS A 2 6.41 -9.92 -3.51
CA CYS A 2 6.54 -11.34 -3.84
C CYS A 2 7.86 -11.76 -4.53
N ASP A 3 8.76 -10.82 -4.85
CA ASP A 3 9.93 -11.11 -5.70
C ASP A 3 11.27 -11.13 -4.94
N ARG A 4 11.26 -11.16 -3.59
CA ARG A 4 12.51 -11.40 -2.87
C ARG A 4 12.72 -12.91 -2.71
N PRO A 5 13.90 -13.44 -3.05
CA PRO A 5 14.22 -14.84 -2.81
C PRO A 5 14.24 -15.06 -1.30
N PHE A 6 13.09 -15.48 -0.78
CA PHE A 6 12.99 -16.00 0.56
C PHE A 6 13.24 -17.50 0.45
N THR A 7 14.42 -17.92 0.88
CA THR A 7 14.84 -19.31 0.79
C THR A 7 14.67 -19.89 2.18
N LEU A 8 13.70 -20.78 2.37
CA LEU A 8 13.88 -21.81 3.40
C LEU A 8 15.07 -22.61 2.88
N ALA A 9 16.20 -22.51 3.57
CA ALA A 9 17.49 -22.85 3.00
C ALA A 9 17.56 -24.34 2.65
N ASN A 10 16.78 -25.18 3.36
CA ASN A 10 16.76 -26.62 3.21
C ASN A 10 15.34 -27.20 3.34
N SER A 11 15.09 -28.34 2.68
CA SER A 11 13.83 -29.10 2.80
C SER A 11 13.49 -29.49 4.24
N ASP A 12 14.52 -29.67 5.07
CA ASP A 12 14.39 -30.07 6.47
C ASP A 12 13.84 -28.95 7.38
N GLU A 13 13.80 -27.71 6.88
CA GLU A 13 13.22 -26.55 7.59
C GLU A 13 11.74 -26.35 7.29
N ILE A 14 11.21 -27.12 6.34
CA ILE A 14 9.81 -27.07 5.93
C ILE A 14 9.00 -27.88 6.93
N VAL A 15 7.90 -27.30 7.42
CA VAL A 15 6.95 -27.96 8.33
C VAL A 15 5.52 -27.94 7.77
N ASP A 16 5.33 -27.33 6.59
CA ASP A 16 4.04 -27.30 5.90
C ASP A 16 3.64 -28.68 5.38
N ILE A 17 2.77 -29.37 6.14
CA ILE A 17 2.21 -30.67 5.75
C ILE A 17 1.56 -30.68 4.37
N THR A 18 0.98 -29.55 3.94
CA THR A 18 0.37 -29.44 2.63
C THR A 18 1.44 -29.52 1.55
N ALA A 19 2.56 -28.82 1.73
CA ALA A 19 3.68 -28.88 0.80
C ALA A 19 4.25 -30.30 0.73
N PHE A 20 4.45 -30.96 1.87
CA PHE A 20 4.92 -32.36 1.91
C PHE A 20 4.01 -33.33 1.16
N ASN A 21 2.69 -33.22 1.33
CA ASN A 21 1.75 -34.12 0.66
C ASN A 21 1.75 -33.98 -0.87
N TYR A 22 2.10 -32.81 -1.41
CA TYR A 22 2.25 -32.61 -2.85
C TYR A 22 3.63 -33.04 -3.38
N GLY A 23 4.62 -33.20 -2.50
CA GLY A 23 5.99 -33.57 -2.82
C GLY A 23 6.91 -32.38 -3.08
N GLU A 24 8.22 -32.61 -2.91
CA GLU A 24 9.27 -31.57 -2.92
C GLU A 24 9.27 -30.69 -4.17
N LYS A 25 8.87 -31.26 -5.32
CA LYS A 25 8.75 -30.56 -6.61
C LYS A 25 7.83 -29.32 -6.55
N TYR A 26 6.91 -29.26 -5.59
CA TYR A 26 5.91 -28.19 -5.48
C TYR A 26 6.19 -27.20 -4.35
N PHE A 27 7.29 -27.36 -3.61
CA PHE A 27 7.61 -26.50 -2.47
C PHE A 27 7.61 -25.03 -2.85
N ASP A 28 8.30 -24.62 -3.93
CA ASP A 28 8.36 -23.21 -4.34
C ASP A 28 7.00 -22.56 -4.64
N LYS A 29 6.00 -23.35 -5.04
CA LYS A 29 4.67 -22.84 -5.43
C LYS A 29 3.65 -22.92 -4.31
N MET A 30 3.79 -23.91 -3.41
CA MET A 30 2.72 -24.30 -2.48
C MET A 30 3.09 -24.05 -1.02
N ILE A 31 4.36 -23.80 -0.70
CA ILE A 31 4.79 -23.67 0.68
C ILE A 31 4.28 -22.38 1.33
N ARG A 32 3.57 -22.54 2.44
CA ARG A 32 3.00 -21.43 3.23
C ARG A 32 3.93 -20.98 4.36
N ASP A 33 4.97 -21.75 4.65
CA ASP A 33 5.89 -21.46 5.75
C ASP A 33 6.62 -20.12 5.57
N ARG A 34 6.80 -19.67 4.32
CA ARG A 34 7.37 -18.34 4.01
C ARG A 34 6.56 -17.19 4.64
N GLN A 35 5.25 -17.37 4.78
CA GLN A 35 4.34 -16.40 5.41
C GLN A 35 4.09 -16.67 6.91
N ARG A 36 4.74 -17.68 7.48
CA ARG A 36 4.58 -18.10 8.89
C ARG A 36 5.85 -17.95 9.71
N THR A 37 6.91 -17.39 9.12
CA THR A 37 8.16 -17.12 9.83
C THR A 37 7.90 -16.24 11.05
N PRO A 38 8.77 -16.34 12.08
CA PRO A 38 8.63 -15.51 13.27
C PRO A 38 8.55 -14.02 12.94
N MET A 39 7.72 -13.30 13.69
CA MET A 39 7.55 -11.86 13.53
C MET A 39 8.85 -11.11 13.85
N GLN A 40 9.19 -10.12 13.02
CA GLN A 40 10.45 -9.38 13.09
C GLN A 40 10.24 -8.09 13.90
N TRP A 41 10.44 -8.13 15.22
CA TRP A 41 10.20 -6.99 16.10
C TRP A 41 11.35 -5.99 16.11
N THR A 42 12.60 -6.46 16.24
CA THR A 42 13.79 -5.61 16.36
C THR A 42 15.02 -6.29 15.74
N SER A 43 16.02 -5.50 15.35
CA SER A 43 17.35 -5.99 14.96
C SER A 43 18.33 -6.11 16.14
N GLN A 44 17.97 -5.62 17.34
CA GLN A 44 18.85 -5.51 18.51
C GLN A 44 18.83 -6.75 19.40
N GLU A 45 17.76 -7.55 19.33
CA GLU A 45 17.59 -8.75 20.13
C GLU A 45 17.75 -10.03 19.30
N ALA A 46 18.09 -11.13 19.98
CA ALA A 46 18.10 -12.45 19.37
C ALA A 46 16.71 -12.80 18.79
N ASN A 47 16.68 -13.65 17.76
CA ASN A 47 15.46 -14.11 17.12
C ASN A 47 14.52 -12.98 16.65
N ALA A 48 15.09 -11.84 16.24
CA ALA A 48 14.35 -10.63 15.88
C ALA A 48 13.43 -10.09 16.99
N GLY A 49 13.71 -10.39 18.25
CA GLY A 49 12.83 -10.07 19.40
C GLY A 49 11.57 -10.93 19.49
N PHE A 50 11.45 -12.00 18.70
CA PHE A 50 10.28 -12.90 18.75
C PHE A 50 10.28 -13.81 19.98
N THR A 51 11.47 -14.27 20.39
CA THR A 51 11.65 -15.17 21.53
C THR A 51 13.05 -14.99 22.13
N SER A 52 13.26 -15.41 23.38
CA SER A 52 14.56 -15.33 24.04
C SER A 52 15.66 -16.06 23.26
N SER A 53 16.91 -15.66 23.48
CA SER A 53 18.10 -16.28 22.87
C SER A 53 18.26 -17.77 23.19
N THR A 54 17.63 -18.24 24.27
CA THR A 54 17.67 -19.64 24.72
C THR A 54 16.67 -20.54 24.01
N VAL A 55 15.74 -19.99 23.23
CA VAL A 55 14.69 -20.74 22.54
C VAL A 55 14.94 -20.69 21.04
N LYS A 56 14.95 -21.88 20.41
CA LYS A 56 14.97 -21.99 18.95
C LYS A 56 13.56 -21.76 18.40
N PRO A 57 13.33 -20.78 17.50
CA PRO A 57 12.03 -20.62 16.85
C PRO A 57 11.62 -21.85 16.04
N PHE A 58 10.32 -22.08 15.91
CA PHE A 58 9.77 -23.23 15.18
C PHE A 58 9.97 -23.17 13.66
N LEU A 59 10.24 -21.97 13.12
CA LEU A 59 10.61 -21.71 11.73
C LEU A 59 11.79 -20.72 11.71
N PRO A 60 12.65 -20.75 10.67
CA PRO A 60 13.75 -19.80 10.54
C PRO A 60 13.25 -18.36 10.36
N LEU A 61 14.10 -17.41 10.73
CA LEU A 61 13.85 -15.99 10.47
C LEU A 61 14.02 -15.68 8.98
N SER A 62 13.41 -14.58 8.54
CA SER A 62 13.67 -14.04 7.20
C SER A 62 15.06 -13.44 7.10
N ASP A 63 15.77 -13.70 6.00
CA ASP A 63 17.11 -13.13 5.72
C ASP A 63 17.19 -11.60 5.91
N THR A 64 16.06 -10.92 5.74
CA THR A 64 15.94 -9.47 5.83
C THR A 64 15.55 -8.94 7.21
N TRP A 65 15.48 -9.78 8.25
CA TRP A 65 14.96 -9.36 9.57
C TRP A 65 15.77 -8.23 10.21
N HIS A 66 17.07 -8.18 9.91
CA HIS A 66 17.97 -7.13 10.35
C HIS A 66 17.65 -5.76 9.72
N GLU A 67 16.99 -5.71 8.56
CA GLU A 67 16.69 -4.47 7.81
C GLU A 67 15.19 -4.16 7.74
N LEU A 68 14.33 -5.14 8.00
CA LEU A 68 12.89 -5.03 7.87
C LEU A 68 12.19 -5.53 9.12
N ASN A 69 12.25 -4.74 10.19
CA ASN A 69 11.57 -5.05 11.44
C ASN A 69 10.68 -3.88 11.91
N VAL A 70 9.85 -4.16 12.93
CA VAL A 70 8.89 -3.20 13.49
C VAL A 70 9.60 -1.97 14.05
N GLU A 71 10.64 -2.15 14.87
CA GLU A 71 11.39 -1.05 15.49
C GLU A 71 11.97 -0.10 14.44
N GLN A 72 12.66 -0.63 13.42
CA GLN A 72 13.20 0.17 12.34
C GLN A 72 12.12 0.91 11.56
N GLN A 73 10.98 0.27 11.26
CA GLN A 73 9.87 0.92 10.58
C GLN A 73 9.16 1.98 11.45
N GLN A 74 9.14 1.82 12.78
CA GLN A 74 8.62 2.83 13.70
C GLN A 74 9.53 4.07 13.73
N ASN A 75 10.85 3.86 13.74
CA ASN A 75 11.83 4.93 13.84
C ASN A 75 12.09 5.63 12.49
N ALA A 76 11.94 4.94 11.36
CA ALA A 76 12.14 5.53 10.03
C ALA A 76 11.16 6.68 9.76
N LEU A 77 11.64 7.77 9.14
CA LEU A 77 10.78 8.91 8.76
C LEU A 77 9.56 8.46 7.95
N ARG A 78 9.76 7.49 7.04
CA ARG A 78 8.75 6.87 6.20
C ARG A 78 8.89 5.36 6.24
N SER A 79 7.78 4.66 6.40
CA SER A 79 7.75 3.20 6.41
C SER A 79 6.38 2.66 6.03
N HIS A 80 6.33 1.38 5.63
CA HIS A 80 5.07 0.70 5.36
C HIS A 80 4.19 0.63 6.62
N LEU A 81 4.80 0.44 7.80
CA LEU A 81 4.07 0.47 9.07
C LEU A 81 3.39 1.82 9.33
N LYS A 82 4.10 2.94 9.14
CA LYS A 82 3.51 4.29 9.31
C LYS A 82 2.40 4.54 8.30
N LEU A 83 2.60 4.16 7.05
CA LEU A 83 1.56 4.24 6.01
C LEU A 83 0.34 3.39 6.41
N PHE A 84 0.55 2.17 6.88
CA PHE A 84 -0.54 1.29 7.32
C PHE A 84 -1.33 1.91 8.47
N GLN A 85 -0.65 2.44 9.50
CA GLN A 85 -1.30 3.13 10.62
C GLN A 85 -2.13 4.33 10.13
N GLN A 86 -1.60 5.11 9.19
CA GLN A 86 -2.31 6.25 8.59
C GLN A 86 -3.56 5.80 7.82
N LEU A 87 -3.47 4.72 7.04
CA LEU A 87 -4.60 4.17 6.30
C LEU A 87 -5.67 3.54 7.21
N VAL A 88 -5.27 2.90 8.33
CA VAL A 88 -6.22 2.39 9.33
C VAL A 88 -6.99 3.53 9.98
N LYS A 89 -6.32 4.63 10.34
CA LYS A 89 -6.99 5.85 10.83
C LYS A 89 -7.92 6.45 9.77
N LEU A 90 -7.50 6.48 8.51
CA LEU A 90 -8.33 6.94 7.40
C LEU A 90 -9.56 6.05 7.18
N ARG A 91 -9.42 4.73 7.36
CA ARG A 91 -10.53 3.77 7.23
C ARG A 91 -11.66 4.00 8.23
N GLN A 92 -11.36 4.60 9.38
CA GLN A 92 -12.35 4.96 10.40
C GLN A 92 -13.17 6.21 10.01
N GLN A 93 -12.75 6.98 8.99
CA GLN A 93 -13.50 8.13 8.51
C GLN A 93 -14.78 7.71 7.78
N ALA A 94 -15.82 8.54 7.88
CA ALA A 94 -17.16 8.19 7.42
C ALA A 94 -17.24 7.76 5.94
N PRO A 95 -16.52 8.39 4.98
CA PRO A 95 -16.50 7.93 3.59
C PRO A 95 -15.92 6.52 3.39
N PHE A 96 -15.04 6.07 4.30
CA PHE A 96 -14.35 4.78 4.18
C PHE A 96 -15.05 3.64 4.91
N TYR A 97 -15.75 3.93 6.02
CA TYR A 97 -16.49 2.92 6.77
C TYR A 97 -17.92 2.72 6.24
N GLY A 98 -18.63 3.80 5.87
CA GLY A 98 -20.05 3.74 5.45
C GLY A 98 -20.40 4.57 4.21
N GLY A 99 -19.42 5.22 3.58
CA GLY A 99 -19.63 6.01 2.37
C GLY A 99 -19.75 5.19 1.10
N TYR A 100 -20.17 5.87 0.04
CA TYR A 100 -20.30 5.32 -1.29
C TYR A 100 -18.95 5.17 -1.98
N GLN A 101 -18.92 4.38 -3.06
CA GLN A 101 -17.75 4.21 -3.90
C GLN A 101 -18.12 4.21 -5.37
N LYS A 102 -17.21 4.68 -6.22
CA LYS A 102 -17.35 4.60 -7.68
C LYS A 102 -15.98 4.38 -8.30
N LYS A 103 -15.92 3.39 -9.18
CA LYS A 103 -14.76 3.11 -10.03
C LYS A 103 -14.60 4.23 -11.07
N VAL A 104 -13.41 4.81 -11.18
CA VAL A 104 -13.09 5.85 -12.15
C VAL A 104 -12.29 5.26 -13.31
N ILE A 105 -11.21 4.53 -13.01
CA ILE A 105 -10.35 3.84 -13.98
C ILE A 105 -10.08 2.43 -13.47
N ALA A 106 -10.15 1.45 -14.37
CA ALA A 106 -9.65 0.11 -14.09
C ALA A 106 -9.05 -0.48 -15.38
N THR A 107 -7.75 -0.26 -15.56
CA THR A 107 -6.95 -0.90 -16.60
C THR A 107 -5.96 -1.89 -15.98
N LYS A 108 -5.07 -2.48 -16.78
CA LYS A 108 -4.02 -3.38 -16.26
C LYS A 108 -2.93 -2.60 -15.52
N GLU A 109 -2.76 -1.32 -15.87
CA GLU A 109 -1.68 -0.44 -15.42
C GLU A 109 -2.14 0.52 -14.32
N LEU A 110 -3.38 1.00 -14.37
CA LEU A 110 -3.90 2.01 -13.47
C LEU A 110 -5.25 1.59 -12.89
N TYR A 111 -5.34 1.68 -11.56
CA TYR A 111 -6.61 1.51 -10.85
C TYR A 111 -6.92 2.77 -10.05
N ALA A 112 -8.07 3.36 -10.30
CA ALA A 112 -8.52 4.55 -9.62
C ALA A 112 -10.00 4.48 -9.27
N PHE A 113 -10.33 4.89 -8.05
CA PHE A 113 -11.70 4.95 -7.58
C PHE A 113 -11.87 6.11 -6.60
N ILE A 114 -13.11 6.54 -6.45
CA ILE A 114 -13.49 7.58 -5.51
C ILE A 114 -14.36 6.99 -4.41
N ARG A 115 -14.24 7.56 -3.22
CA ARG A 115 -15.13 7.31 -2.10
C ARG A 115 -15.64 8.64 -1.56
N TRP A 116 -16.91 8.69 -1.19
CA TRP A 116 -17.47 9.91 -0.66
C TRP A 116 -18.58 9.65 0.36
N LEU A 117 -18.75 10.62 1.23
CA LEU A 117 -19.94 10.80 2.05
C LEU A 117 -20.07 12.29 2.37
N ASP A 118 -21.26 12.84 2.15
CA ASP A 118 -21.55 14.27 2.26
C ASP A 118 -20.56 15.11 1.44
N THR A 119 -19.83 16.01 2.10
CA THR A 119 -18.84 16.92 1.51
C THR A 119 -17.42 16.34 1.47
N ASN A 120 -17.20 15.15 2.03
CA ASN A 120 -15.89 14.51 2.09
C ASN A 120 -15.72 13.54 0.94
N ILE A 121 -14.91 13.91 -0.05
CA ILE A 121 -14.63 13.12 -1.24
C ILE A 121 -13.14 12.79 -1.30
N TYR A 122 -12.85 11.52 -1.51
CA TYR A 122 -11.50 11.00 -1.62
C TYR A 122 -11.30 10.31 -2.97
N LEU A 123 -10.19 10.63 -3.64
CA LEU A 123 -9.72 9.95 -4.84
C LEU A 123 -8.53 9.07 -4.48
N ILE A 124 -8.60 7.79 -4.82
CA ILE A 124 -7.55 6.81 -4.65
C ILE A 124 -7.03 6.45 -6.04
N VAL A 125 -5.73 6.56 -6.26
CA VAL A 125 -5.07 6.23 -7.53
C VAL A 125 -3.88 5.33 -7.26
N ILE A 126 -3.80 4.20 -7.98
CA ILE A 126 -2.80 3.16 -7.80
C ILE A 126 -2.22 2.82 -9.17
N ASN A 127 -0.94 3.12 -9.38
CA ASN A 127 -0.17 2.65 -10.52
C ASN A 127 0.33 1.22 -10.22
N ILE A 128 -0.24 0.24 -10.93
CA ILE A 128 0.00 -1.20 -10.75
C ILE A 128 1.26 -1.63 -11.53
N ASN A 129 1.82 -0.78 -12.39
CA ASN A 129 3.02 -1.12 -13.15
C ASN A 129 4.20 -1.50 -12.25
N LYS A 130 4.98 -2.47 -12.72
CA LYS A 130 6.24 -2.84 -12.10
C LYS A 130 7.27 -1.73 -12.27
N LYS A 131 8.25 -1.64 -11.36
CA LYS A 131 9.37 -0.72 -11.50
C LYS A 131 10.04 -0.87 -12.87
N GLY A 132 10.35 0.26 -13.51
CA GLY A 132 10.99 0.32 -14.83
C GLY A 132 10.04 0.65 -15.99
N HIS A 133 8.72 0.70 -15.77
CA HIS A 133 7.79 1.27 -16.75
C HIS A 133 7.68 2.78 -16.63
N ASP A 134 7.32 3.43 -17.74
CA ASP A 134 7.10 4.88 -17.82
C ASP A 134 6.04 5.38 -16.84
N PRO A 135 6.14 6.64 -16.39
CA PRO A 135 5.13 7.27 -15.55
C PRO A 135 3.78 7.31 -16.26
N ILE A 136 2.71 7.11 -15.50
CA ILE A 136 1.35 7.28 -15.99
C ILE A 136 0.91 8.72 -15.72
N ILE A 137 0.44 9.40 -16.77
CA ILE A 137 -0.13 10.75 -16.68
C ILE A 137 -1.63 10.63 -16.97
N ASN A 138 -2.48 11.10 -16.05
CA ASN A 138 -3.92 11.09 -16.25
C ASN A 138 -4.58 12.41 -15.84
N ASP A 139 -5.61 12.76 -16.62
CA ASP A 139 -6.49 13.90 -16.39
C ASP A 139 -7.80 13.43 -15.73
N PHE A 140 -7.91 13.66 -14.43
CA PHE A 140 -9.09 13.26 -13.66
C PHE A 140 -10.26 14.24 -13.78
N THR A 141 -10.05 15.45 -14.34
CA THR A 141 -11.15 16.42 -14.50
C THR A 141 -12.22 15.93 -15.46
N LYS A 142 -11.79 15.36 -16.59
CA LYS A 142 -12.67 14.78 -17.61
C LYS A 142 -13.43 13.58 -17.06
N LEU A 143 -12.74 12.73 -16.30
CA LEU A 143 -13.31 11.50 -15.75
C LEU A 143 -14.33 11.77 -14.64
N LEU A 144 -14.13 12.83 -13.87
CA LEU A 144 -15.04 13.27 -12.82
C LEU A 144 -16.12 14.24 -13.33
N LYS A 145 -16.18 14.50 -14.65
CA LYS A 145 -17.13 15.39 -15.32
C LYS A 145 -17.14 16.81 -14.71
N CYS A 146 -15.97 17.30 -14.29
CA CYS A 146 -15.84 18.68 -13.84
C CYS A 146 -15.99 19.60 -15.07
N GLN A 147 -17.00 20.48 -15.07
CA GLN A 147 -17.25 21.44 -16.15
C GLN A 147 -16.15 22.50 -16.22
N ASN A 148 -15.00 22.17 -16.81
CA ASN A 148 -13.85 23.06 -17.04
C ASN A 148 -13.32 23.80 -15.81
N LYS A 149 -13.52 23.25 -14.60
CA LYS A 149 -12.94 23.77 -13.36
C LYS A 149 -11.70 22.97 -13.01
N GLU A 150 -10.64 23.68 -12.64
CA GLU A 150 -9.43 23.05 -12.09
C GLU A 150 -9.80 22.24 -10.84
N LEU A 151 -9.31 21.00 -10.83
CA LEU A 151 -9.58 20.07 -9.74
C LEU A 151 -8.33 19.96 -8.88
N PHE A 152 -8.47 20.33 -7.61
CA PHE A 152 -7.38 20.28 -6.65
C PHE A 152 -7.66 19.24 -5.58
N GLY A 153 -6.63 18.47 -5.23
CA GLY A 153 -6.66 17.50 -4.14
C GLY A 153 -5.54 17.73 -3.14
N GLU A 154 -5.85 17.60 -1.86
CA GLU A 154 -4.87 17.53 -0.77
C GLU A 154 -4.37 16.09 -0.61
N VAL A 155 -3.06 15.88 -0.49
CA VAL A 155 -2.49 14.54 -0.27
C VAL A 155 -2.69 14.09 1.16
N ILE A 156 -3.49 13.03 1.33
CA ILE A 156 -3.78 12.44 2.63
C ILE A 156 -2.83 11.29 2.93
N ALA A 157 -2.56 10.42 1.96
CA ALA A 157 -1.63 9.31 2.12
C ALA A 157 -0.97 8.98 0.78
N ARG A 158 0.22 8.37 0.84
CA ARG A 158 0.97 8.01 -0.37
C ARG A 158 1.90 6.83 -0.11
N SER A 159 2.32 6.16 -1.17
CA SER A 159 3.29 5.06 -1.11
C SER A 159 4.68 5.55 -0.69
N CYS A 160 5.42 4.69 0.02
CA CYS A 160 6.71 5.05 0.63
C CYS A 160 7.82 5.38 -0.38
N ASN A 161 7.66 4.97 -1.64
CA ASN A 161 8.57 5.26 -2.75
C ASN A 161 8.41 6.66 -3.34
N ILE A 162 7.32 7.38 -3.05
CA ILE A 162 7.22 8.79 -3.44
C ILE A 162 8.14 9.55 -2.49
N LEU A 163 9.21 10.13 -3.04
CA LEU A 163 10.27 10.73 -2.22
C LEU A 163 9.96 12.16 -1.77
N ASP A 164 9.05 12.83 -2.46
CA ASP A 164 8.80 14.27 -2.29
C ASP A 164 7.95 14.57 -1.05
N ASP A 165 8.60 14.76 0.11
CA ASP A 165 7.93 15.11 1.37
C ASP A 165 7.20 16.46 1.31
N SER A 166 7.49 17.29 0.30
CA SER A 166 6.77 18.55 0.08
C SER A 166 5.32 18.35 -0.32
N LEU A 167 4.85 17.12 -0.59
CA LEU A 167 3.47 16.84 -0.98
C LEU A 167 2.53 16.54 0.20
N ILE A 168 3.02 16.24 1.42
CA ILE A 168 2.17 15.83 2.55
C ILE A 168 1.92 16.99 3.53
N GLY A 169 0.65 17.17 3.92
CA GLY A 169 0.28 17.63 5.28
C GLY A 169 0.69 19.05 5.69
N LYS A 170 1.10 19.90 4.75
CA LYS A 170 1.03 21.35 4.95
C LYS A 170 -0.27 21.85 4.35
N GLU A 171 -1.00 22.67 5.09
CA GLU A 171 -2.03 23.55 4.52
C GLU A 171 -1.41 24.25 3.29
N GLY A 172 -1.82 23.86 2.07
CA GLY A 172 -1.31 24.44 0.83
C GLY A 172 -0.72 23.47 -0.21
N ASN A 173 -0.50 22.18 0.11
CA ASN A 173 0.01 21.23 -0.89
C ASN A 173 -1.13 20.63 -1.72
N GLN A 174 -1.67 21.47 -2.60
CA GLN A 174 -2.71 21.11 -3.54
C GLN A 174 -2.08 20.51 -4.80
N ILE A 175 -2.45 19.29 -5.14
CA ILE A 175 -2.09 18.70 -6.43
C ILE A 175 -3.18 19.03 -7.44
N ASN A 176 -2.76 19.59 -8.57
CA ASN A 176 -3.62 19.76 -9.74
C ASN A 176 -3.86 18.39 -10.39
N LEU A 177 -5.13 18.00 -10.45
CA LEU A 177 -5.57 16.68 -10.95
C LEU A 177 -5.78 16.62 -12.46
N ASN A 178 -5.52 17.72 -13.18
CA ASN A 178 -5.57 17.76 -14.63
C ASN A 178 -4.42 16.97 -15.27
N ASN A 179 -3.28 16.88 -14.57
CA ASN A 179 -2.07 16.18 -15.04
C ASN A 179 -1.41 15.45 -13.87
N LEU A 180 -2.12 14.50 -13.25
CA LEU A 180 -1.54 13.71 -12.17
C LEU A 180 -0.54 12.71 -12.75
N ILE A 181 0.70 12.81 -12.31
CA ILE A 181 1.80 11.92 -12.72
C ILE A 181 2.05 10.93 -11.58
N LEU A 182 2.00 9.62 -11.88
CA LEU A 182 2.41 8.56 -10.96
C LEU A 182 3.51 7.71 -11.60
N GLN A 183 4.63 7.57 -10.91
CA GLN A 183 5.67 6.60 -11.26
C GLN A 183 5.17 5.17 -11.04
N SER A 184 5.92 4.22 -11.59
CA SER A 184 5.65 2.80 -11.40
C SER A 184 5.60 2.41 -9.91
N SER A 185 4.58 1.64 -9.54
CA SER A 185 4.31 1.19 -8.16
C SER A 185 4.02 2.33 -7.16
N GLU A 186 3.66 3.52 -7.64
CA GLU A 186 3.18 4.61 -6.79
C GLU A 186 1.67 4.54 -6.57
N ALA A 187 1.26 4.93 -5.37
CA ALA A 187 -0.14 5.06 -5.02
C ALA A 187 -0.35 6.31 -4.17
N ILE A 188 -1.47 6.98 -4.38
CA ILE A 188 -1.82 8.21 -3.67
C ILE A 188 -3.30 8.21 -3.29
N VAL A 189 -3.58 8.78 -2.12
CA VAL A 189 -4.93 9.06 -1.62
C VAL A 189 -5.05 10.56 -1.45
N LEU A 190 -6.01 11.14 -2.14
CA LEU A 190 -6.24 12.57 -2.22
C LEU A 190 -7.61 12.90 -1.63
N LYS A 191 -7.72 13.96 -0.84
CA LYS A 191 -9.01 14.57 -0.48
C LYS A 191 -9.30 15.69 -1.47
N LEU A 192 -10.43 15.65 -2.17
CA LEU A 192 -10.78 16.69 -3.13
C LEU A 192 -11.20 17.97 -2.40
N LEU A 193 -10.61 19.10 -2.79
CA LEU A 193 -10.90 20.42 -2.23
C LEU A 193 -11.95 21.17 -3.05
N THR A 194 -11.85 21.03 -4.37
CA THR A 194 -12.85 21.54 -5.31
C THR A 194 -13.64 20.38 -5.89
N TYR A 195 -14.95 20.53 -6.03
CA TYR A 195 -15.79 19.57 -6.73
C TYR A 195 -17.05 20.28 -7.27
N PRO A 196 -17.55 19.90 -8.45
CA PRO A 196 -18.81 20.44 -8.94
C PRO A 196 -19.97 20.07 -8.00
N SER A 197 -20.91 20.99 -7.80
CA SER A 197 -22.13 20.76 -7.02
C SER A 197 -22.95 19.55 -7.51
N ASN A 198 -22.78 19.20 -8.79
CA ASN A 198 -23.44 18.07 -9.46
C ASN A 198 -22.69 16.74 -9.32
N ILE A 199 -21.71 16.65 -8.42
CA ILE A 199 -21.18 15.35 -7.96
C ILE A 199 -22.18 14.59 -7.09
N LEU A 200 -23.45 15.03 -7.00
CA LEU A 200 -24.58 14.14 -6.74
C LEU A 200 -24.57 13.02 -7.79
N PHE A 201 -23.80 11.98 -7.46
CA PHE A 201 -23.66 10.75 -8.20
C PHE A 201 -25.06 10.22 -8.42
N CYS A 202 -25.55 10.27 -9.65
CA CYS A 202 -26.79 9.61 -10.02
C CYS A 202 -26.73 8.20 -9.44
N GLN A 203 -27.66 7.93 -8.52
CA GLN A 203 -28.05 6.59 -8.14
C GLN A 203 -28.33 5.86 -9.46
N GLN A 204 -27.52 4.88 -9.79
CA GLN A 204 -27.84 3.83 -10.74
C GLN A 204 -27.91 2.54 -9.96
#